data_AF-A0A5N4C0U7-F1
#
_entry.id   AF-A0A5N4C0U7-F1
#
_cell.length_a   1.000
_cell.length_b   1.000
_cell.length_c   1.000
_cell.angle_alpha   90.00
_cell.angle_beta   90.00
_cell.angle_gamma   90.00
#
_symmetry.space_group_name_H-M   'P 1'
#
loop_
_entity.id
_entity.type
_entity.pdbx_description
1 polymer ?
#
loop_
_entity_poly.entity_id
_entity_poly.type
_entity_poly.pdbx_seq_one_letter_code
_entity_poly.pdbx_strand_id
1 'polypeptide(L)'
;MTQIINLTGRVGGHGASDPPRLGCVGVKLPTAAKEHSLKAALVIQNWYRGYSARLKTRQRYALTIFQSIEYADEQGQLQLSNFFSFMLENYAHVHEKDPELVNRFFGSSTQDSKDRQDYLGLIDVPDSYCGPRLQFPLTFTDIDVLIEAFKQQQASGSRYCSDCCM
;
A
#
# COMPACT_ATOMS: atom_id res chain seq x y z
N MET A 1 -5.23 -22.61 -24.13
CA MET A 1 -3.79 -22.80 -24.37
C MET A 1 -3.12 -22.40 -23.06
N THR A 2 -2.90 -23.31 -22.11
CA THR A 2 -1.85 -24.35 -22.12
C THR A 2 -2.29 -25.53 -21.25
N GLN A 3 -2.12 -26.75 -21.75
CA GLN A 3 -2.48 -28.00 -21.07
C GLN A 3 -1.41 -28.43 -20.05
N ILE A 4 -1.83 -28.88 -18.87
CA ILE A 4 -0.97 -29.55 -17.90
C ILE A 4 -0.86 -31.03 -18.30
N ILE A 5 0.36 -31.46 -18.61
CA ILE A 5 0.68 -32.83 -19.01
C ILE A 5 0.97 -33.64 -17.74
N ASN A 6 0.13 -34.63 -17.43
CA ASN A 6 0.45 -35.68 -16.46
C ASN A 6 1.23 -36.80 -17.15
N LEU A 7 2.48 -36.98 -16.76
CA LEU A 7 3.38 -38.08 -17.11
C LEU A 7 4.20 -38.30 -15.82
N THR A 8 4.36 -39.47 -15.20
CA THR A 8 4.44 -40.88 -15.60
C THR A 8 4.26 -41.70 -14.30
N GLY A 9 3.81 -42.96 -14.30
CA GLY A 9 4.68 -44.10 -14.59
C GLY A 9 4.75 -45.04 -13.38
N ARG A 10 3.93 -46.10 -13.42
CA ARG A 10 3.96 -47.25 -12.53
C ARG A 10 5.21 -48.08 -12.85
N VAL A 11 6.12 -48.26 -11.89
CA VAL A 11 7.21 -49.25 -11.95
C VAL A 11 7.27 -49.98 -10.62
N GLY A 12 7.00 -51.29 -10.67
CA GLY A 12 7.31 -52.21 -9.58
C GLY A 12 8.79 -52.55 -9.57
N GLY A 13 9.35 -52.83 -8.39
CA GLY A 13 10.73 -53.27 -8.22
C GLY A 13 10.94 -53.85 -6.83
N HIS A 14 11.14 -55.17 -6.79
CA HIS A 14 11.66 -55.91 -5.65
C HIS A 14 13.02 -55.38 -5.19
N GLY A 15 13.29 -55.51 -3.88
CA GLY A 15 14.64 -55.43 -3.33
C GLY A 15 14.74 -54.48 -2.14
N ALA A 16 14.23 -54.90 -0.98
CA ALA A 16 14.64 -54.32 0.29
C ALA A 16 16.13 -54.61 0.49
N SER A 17 16.98 -53.68 0.06
CA SER A 17 18.39 -53.67 0.43
C SER A 17 18.47 -52.86 1.72
N ASP A 18 18.67 -53.56 2.83
CA ASP A 18 18.90 -52.93 4.13
C ASP A 18 20.06 -51.93 4.03
N PRO A 19 19.92 -50.70 4.55
CA PRO A 19 21.02 -49.75 4.56
C PRO A 19 22.18 -50.30 5.42
N PRO A 20 23.46 -50.06 5.03
CA PRO A 20 24.60 -50.49 5.82
C PRO A 20 24.50 -49.90 7.23
N ARG A 21 24.44 -50.76 8.24
CA ARG A 21 24.49 -50.34 9.64
C ARG A 21 25.85 -49.70 9.89
N LEU A 22 25.85 -48.37 10.04
CA LEU A 22 26.99 -47.61 10.55
C LEU A 22 27.32 -48.16 11.94
N GLY A 23 28.38 -48.97 12.03
CA GLY A 23 28.94 -49.44 13.28
C GLY A 23 29.45 -48.24 14.07
N CYS A 24 28.72 -47.85 15.12
CA CYS A 24 29.20 -46.88 16.08
C CYS A 24 30.39 -47.49 16.84
N VAL A 25 31.60 -47.24 16.36
CA VAL A 25 32.83 -47.48 17.15
C VAL A 25 32.77 -46.52 18.33
N GLY A 26 32.40 -47.06 19.50
CA GLY A 26 32.23 -46.31 20.74
C GLY A 26 33.57 -45.84 21.30
N VAL A 27 34.06 -44.69 20.82
CA VAL A 27 35.14 -43.97 21.50
C VAL A 27 34.59 -43.46 22.84
N LYS A 28 35.12 -43.98 23.96
CA LYS A 28 34.79 -43.49 25.30
C LYS A 28 35.40 -42.10 25.52
N LEU A 29 34.76 -41.08 24.96
CA LEU A 29 35.02 -39.67 25.30
C LEU A 29 34.46 -39.36 26.71
N PRO A 30 35.10 -38.48 27.50
CA PRO A 30 34.59 -38.03 28.80
C PRO A 30 33.17 -37.48 28.67
N THR A 31 32.29 -37.78 29.63
CA THR A 31 30.87 -37.42 29.61
C THR A 31 30.65 -35.91 29.43
N ALA A 32 31.50 -35.07 30.05
CA ALA A 32 31.49 -33.62 29.88
C ALA A 32 31.75 -33.19 28.42
N ALA A 33 32.72 -33.80 27.73
CA ALA A 33 33.02 -33.48 26.33
C ALA A 33 31.86 -33.87 25.39
N LYS A 34 31.13 -34.93 25.72
CA LYS A 34 29.91 -35.34 25.00
C LYS A 34 28.75 -34.37 25.22
N GLU A 35 28.58 -33.83 26.42
CA GLU A 35 27.58 -32.81 26.68
C GLU A 35 27.87 -31.51 25.92
N HIS A 36 29.13 -31.07 25.88
CA HIS A 36 29.52 -29.88 25.12
C HIS A 36 29.31 -30.06 23.61
N SER A 37 29.66 -31.22 23.05
CA SER A 37 29.46 -31.49 21.63
C SER A 37 27.97 -31.61 21.27
N LEU A 38 27.15 -32.21 22.14
CA LEU A 38 25.69 -32.26 21.96
C LEU A 38 25.06 -30.86 22.04
N LYS A 39 25.46 -30.04 23.01
CA LYS A 39 24.99 -28.64 23.13
C LYS A 39 25.36 -27.81 21.89
N ALA A 40 26.61 -27.92 21.42
CA ALA A 40 27.05 -27.24 20.20
C ALA A 40 26.28 -27.69 18.96
N ALA A 41 26.04 -29.01 18.82
CA ALA A 41 25.25 -29.55 17.72
C ALA A 41 23.80 -29.00 17.73
N LEU A 42 23.17 -28.90 18.90
CA LEU A 42 21.84 -28.33 19.04
C LEU A 42 21.79 -26.85 18.63
N VAL A 43 22.79 -26.05 19.01
CA VAL A 43 22.89 -24.64 18.62
C VAL A 43 22.99 -24.51 17.10
N ILE A 44 23.85 -25.30 16.46
CA ILE A 44 24.03 -25.30 15.00
C ILE A 44 22.73 -25.71 14.29
N GLN A 45 22.08 -26.78 14.76
CA GLN A 45 20.82 -27.25 14.19
C GLN A 45 19.69 -26.22 14.33
N ASN A 46 19.59 -25.58 15.49
CA ASN A 46 18.57 -24.56 15.73
C ASN A 46 18.79 -23.32 14.85
N TRP A 47 20.04 -22.87 14.74
CA TRP A 47 20.43 -21.78 13.84
C TRP A 47 20.08 -22.12 12.37
N TYR A 48 20.42 -23.33 11.92
CA TYR A 48 20.14 -23.78 10.55
C TYR A 48 18.64 -23.84 10.25
N ARG A 49 17.82 -24.35 11.20
CA ARG A 49 16.36 -24.38 11.07
C ARG A 49 15.79 -22.97 10.92
N GLY A 50 16.24 -22.03 11.76
CA GLY A 50 15.85 -20.63 11.68
C GLY A 50 16.26 -19.97 10.36
N TYR A 51 17.51 -20.15 9.95
CA TYR A 51 18.01 -19.63 8.67
C TYR A 51 17.23 -20.19 7.47
N SER A 52 17.02 -21.51 7.43
CA SER A 52 16.25 -22.18 6.37
C SER A 52 14.80 -21.70 6.30
N ALA A 53 14.15 -21.48 7.44
CA ALA A 53 12.79 -20.92 7.48
C ALA A 53 12.77 -19.50 6.88
N ARG A 54 13.71 -18.64 7.28
CA ARG A 54 13.83 -17.27 6.75
C ARG A 54 14.13 -17.25 5.26
N LEU A 55 14.96 -18.17 4.77
CA LEU A 55 15.28 -18.28 3.34
C LEU A 55 14.05 -18.68 2.52
N LYS A 56 13.27 -19.66 2.98
CA LYS A 56 12.00 -20.07 2.34
C LYS A 56 10.96 -18.95 2.35
N THR A 57 10.85 -18.20 3.45
CA THR A 57 10.03 -16.99 3.55
C THR A 57 10.45 -16.00 2.47
N ARG A 58 11.74 -15.62 2.41
CA ARG A 58 12.26 -14.69 1.38
C ARG A 58 11.93 -15.16 -0.04
N GLN A 59 12.08 -16.46 -0.33
CA GLN A 59 11.76 -17.02 -1.64
C GLN A 59 10.27 -16.90 -1.98
N ARG A 60 9.37 -17.14 -1.01
CA ARG A 60 7.92 -17.01 -1.22
C ARG A 60 7.49 -15.57 -1.45
N TYR A 61 8.02 -14.63 -0.67
CA TYR A 61 7.63 -13.22 -0.76
C TYR A 61 8.29 -12.48 -1.91
N ALA A 62 9.44 -12.94 -2.42
CA ALA A 62 10.11 -12.28 -3.54
C ALA A 62 9.18 -12.12 -4.75
N LEU A 63 8.53 -13.21 -5.17
CA LEU A 63 7.60 -13.16 -6.29
C LEU A 63 6.37 -12.29 -5.97
N THR A 64 5.83 -12.41 -4.76
CA THR A 64 4.69 -11.59 -4.33
C THR A 64 4.98 -10.10 -4.40
N ILE A 65 6.20 -9.68 -4.03
CA ILE A 65 6.63 -8.27 -4.12
C ILE A 65 6.68 -7.83 -5.58
N PHE A 66 7.33 -8.60 -6.46
CA PHE A 66 7.42 -8.25 -7.88
C PHE A 66 6.04 -8.15 -8.53
N GLN A 67 5.17 -9.12 -8.27
CA GLN A 67 3.78 -9.09 -8.74
C GLN A 67 3.03 -7.87 -8.20
N SER A 68 3.17 -7.54 -6.92
CA SER A 68 2.48 -6.39 -6.35
C SER A 68 2.90 -5.06 -6.98
N ILE A 69 4.15 -4.95 -7.44
CA ILE A 69 4.65 -3.74 -8.10
C ILE A 69 4.21 -3.72 -9.56
N GLU A 70 4.36 -4.84 -10.27
CA GLU A 70 4.00 -4.97 -11.69
C GLU A 70 2.50 -4.73 -11.92
N TYR A 71 1.66 -5.30 -11.06
CA TYR A 71 0.20 -5.22 -11.19
C TYR A 71 -0.44 -4.05 -10.44
N ALA A 72 0.33 -3.19 -9.75
CA ALA A 72 -0.23 -2.03 -9.05
C ALA A 72 -0.92 -1.06 -10.02
N ASP A 73 -0.31 -0.81 -11.18
CA ASP A 73 -0.86 0.10 -12.18
C ASP A 73 -2.10 -0.50 -12.86
N GLU A 74 -2.04 -1.78 -13.25
CA GLU A 74 -3.18 -2.49 -13.83
C GLU A 74 -4.41 -2.47 -12.90
N GLN A 75 -4.19 -2.64 -11.59
CA GLN A 75 -5.25 -2.56 -10.59
C GLN A 75 -5.85 -1.15 -10.51
N GLY A 76 -5.02 -0.11 -10.55
CA GLY A 76 -5.48 1.28 -10.58
C GLY A 76 -6.29 1.59 -11.83
N GLN A 77 -5.84 1.14 -13.00
CA GLN A 77 -6.54 1.32 -14.27
C GLN A 77 -7.91 0.60 -14.26
N LEU A 78 -7.99 -0.63 -13.77
CA LEU A 78 -9.25 -1.37 -13.65
C LEU A 78 -10.22 -0.72 -12.65
N GLN A 79 -9.71 -0.18 -11.54
CA GLN A 79 -10.54 0.56 -10.60
C GLN A 79 -11.11 1.83 -11.22
N LEU A 80 -10.29 2.57 -11.97
CA LEU A 80 -10.74 3.76 -12.70
C LEU A 80 -11.76 3.41 -13.77
N SER A 81 -11.54 2.35 -14.55
CA SER A 81 -12.51 1.91 -15.55
C SER A 81 -13.84 1.51 -14.91
N ASN A 82 -13.80 0.76 -13.81
CA ASN A 82 -15.00 0.37 -13.08
C ASN A 82 -15.73 1.60 -12.52
N PHE A 83 -15.00 2.57 -11.99
CA PHE A 83 -15.57 3.83 -11.52
C PHE A 83 -16.24 4.60 -12.66
N PHE A 84 -15.60 4.75 -13.82
CA PHE A 84 -16.20 5.46 -14.96
C PHE A 84 -17.40 4.72 -15.52
N SER A 85 -17.36 3.39 -15.63
CA SER A 85 -18.51 2.59 -16.01
C SER A 85 -19.67 2.79 -15.04
N PHE A 86 -19.42 2.73 -13.73
CA PHE A 86 -20.43 2.99 -12.71
C PHE A 86 -21.00 4.41 -12.84
N MET A 87 -20.16 5.43 -13.01
CA MET A 87 -20.61 6.82 -13.18
C MET A 87 -21.47 6.98 -14.43
N LEU A 88 -21.10 6.37 -15.56
CA LEU A 88 -21.85 6.42 -16.82
C LEU A 88 -23.20 5.68 -16.72
N GLU A 89 -23.23 4.52 -16.09
CA GLU A 89 -24.47 3.76 -15.87
C GLU A 89 -25.45 4.54 -14.99
N ASN A 90 -24.96 5.12 -13.89
CA ASN A 90 -25.78 5.97 -13.03
C ASN A 90 -26.18 7.27 -13.71
N TYR A 91 -25.30 7.86 -14.52
CA TYR A 91 -25.63 9.05 -15.32
C TYR A 91 -26.77 8.77 -16.30
N ALA A 92 -26.70 7.66 -17.05
CA ALA A 92 -27.75 7.27 -17.99
C ALA A 92 -29.09 7.10 -17.26
N HIS A 93 -29.07 6.46 -16.09
CA HIS A 93 -30.27 6.24 -15.27
C HIS A 93 -30.84 7.53 -14.65
N VAL A 94 -29.97 8.45 -14.23
CA VAL A 94 -30.39 9.75 -13.65
C VAL A 94 -30.88 10.69 -14.75
N HIS A 95 -30.27 10.69 -15.94
CA HIS A 95 -30.72 11.46 -17.09
C HIS A 95 -32.11 11.03 -17.58
N GLU A 96 -32.41 9.72 -17.58
CA GLU A 96 -33.76 9.23 -17.92
C GLU A 96 -34.83 9.63 -16.89
N LYS A 97 -34.45 9.77 -15.61
CA LYS A 97 -35.39 10.08 -14.52
C LYS A 97 -35.58 11.57 -14.27
N ASP A 98 -34.52 12.36 -14.40
CA ASP A 98 -34.54 13.80 -14.16
C ASP A 98 -33.38 14.52 -14.91
N PRO A 99 -33.62 14.95 -16.16
CA PRO A 99 -32.60 15.62 -16.98
C PRO A 99 -32.21 17.02 -16.47
N GLU A 100 -33.02 17.65 -15.60
CA GLU A 100 -32.72 18.96 -15.02
C GLU A 100 -31.60 18.90 -13.98
N LEU A 101 -31.57 17.84 -13.16
CA LEU A 101 -30.50 17.63 -12.16
C LEU A 101 -29.14 17.41 -12.81
N VAL A 102 -29.12 16.73 -13.96
CA VAL A 102 -27.91 16.48 -14.74
C VAL A 102 -27.35 17.79 -15.32
N ASN A 103 -28.21 18.63 -15.89
CA ASN A 103 -27.82 19.96 -16.37
C ASN A 103 -27.36 20.89 -15.24
N ARG A 104 -27.91 20.76 -14.02
CA ARG A 104 -27.46 21.56 -12.87
C ARG A 104 -26.08 21.14 -12.35
N PHE A 105 -25.74 19.85 -12.40
CA PHE A 105 -24.45 19.34 -11.93
C PHE A 105 -23.32 19.49 -12.96
N PHE A 106 -23.61 19.32 -14.25
CA PHE A 106 -22.60 19.30 -15.31
C PHE A 106 -22.74 20.42 -16.34
N GLY A 107 -23.93 21.01 -16.47
CA GLY A 107 -24.24 22.11 -17.37
C GLY A 107 -24.01 23.49 -16.75
N SER A 108 -22.92 23.67 -16.01
CA SER A 108 -22.41 25.02 -15.70
C SER A 108 -21.86 25.64 -16.99
N SER A 109 -22.79 26.05 -17.86
CA SER A 109 -22.52 26.97 -18.95
C SER A 109 -21.81 28.18 -18.36
N THR A 110 -20.66 28.51 -18.96
CA THR A 110 -19.85 29.74 -18.98
C THR A 110 -20.28 31.00 -18.18
N GLN A 111 -21.56 31.20 -17.90
CA GLN A 111 -22.13 32.23 -17.03
C GLN A 111 -21.75 32.08 -15.54
N ASP A 112 -21.57 30.85 -15.06
CA ASP A 112 -21.20 30.56 -13.66
C ASP A 112 -19.80 31.10 -13.28
N SER A 113 -18.93 31.33 -14.27
CA SER A 113 -17.61 31.92 -14.03
C SER A 113 -17.66 33.39 -13.59
N LYS A 114 -18.69 34.15 -14.01
CA LYS A 114 -18.88 35.56 -13.63
C LYS A 114 -19.58 35.69 -12.26
N ASP A 115 -20.61 34.88 -12.01
CA ASP A 115 -21.31 34.89 -10.72
C ASP A 115 -20.41 34.40 -9.57
N ARG A 116 -19.53 33.41 -9.82
CA ARG A 116 -18.58 32.94 -8.79
C ARG A 116 -17.61 34.00 -8.29
N GLN A 117 -17.23 34.97 -9.12
CA GLN A 117 -16.38 36.09 -8.66
C GLN A 117 -17.13 37.05 -7.75
N ASP A 118 -18.44 37.19 -7.93
CA ASP A 118 -19.30 38.05 -7.10
C ASP A 118 -19.52 37.45 -5.70
N TYR A 119 -19.63 36.11 -5.59
CA TYR A 119 -19.73 35.42 -4.30
C TYR A 119 -18.45 35.46 -3.46
N LEU A 120 -17.27 35.57 -4.07
CA LEU A 120 -15.98 35.67 -3.36
C LEU A 120 -15.87 36.94 -2.51
N GLY A 121 -16.54 38.03 -2.91
CA GLY A 121 -16.62 39.28 -2.13
C GLY A 121 -17.65 39.26 -1.00
N LEU A 122 -18.52 38.25 -0.96
CA LEU A 122 -19.64 38.17 -0.01
C LEU A 122 -19.35 37.28 1.21
N ILE A 123 -18.23 36.56 1.20
CA ILE A 123 -17.81 35.72 2.33
C ILE A 123 -17.09 36.62 3.33
N ASP A 124 -17.81 37.10 4.34
CA ASP A 124 -17.22 37.82 5.46
C ASP A 124 -16.41 36.84 6.32
N VAL A 125 -15.09 37.01 6.32
CA VAL A 125 -14.18 36.16 7.09
C VAL A 125 -14.17 36.69 8.52
N PRO A 126 -14.56 35.87 9.52
CA PRO A 126 -14.55 36.30 10.93
C PRO A 126 -13.17 36.79 11.38
N ASP A 127 -13.13 37.80 12.24
CA ASP A 127 -11.88 38.35 12.79
C ASP A 127 -11.07 37.32 13.60
N SER A 128 -11.69 36.21 14.00
CA SER A 128 -11.03 35.07 14.65
C SER A 128 -10.19 34.19 13.71
N TYR A 129 -10.22 34.43 12.40
CA TYR A 129 -9.38 33.70 11.44
C TYR A 129 -7.92 34.15 11.55
N CYS A 130 -7.08 33.27 12.10
CA CYS A 130 -5.64 33.49 12.30
C CYS A 130 -4.78 33.05 11.10
N GLY A 131 -5.39 32.61 9.99
CA GLY A 131 -4.67 32.19 8.79
C GLY A 131 -4.31 33.36 7.85
N PRO A 132 -3.44 33.12 6.85
CA PRO A 132 -3.08 34.14 5.87
C PRO A 132 -4.31 34.56 5.05
N ARG A 133 -4.67 35.85 5.13
CA ARG A 133 -5.75 36.45 4.34
C ARG A 133 -5.20 36.95 3.01
N LEU A 134 -5.55 36.28 1.93
CA LEU A 134 -5.12 36.67 0.58
C LEU A 134 -6.04 37.76 0.04
N GLN A 135 -5.45 38.88 -0.40
CA GLN A 135 -6.15 39.93 -1.14
C GLN A 135 -5.66 39.94 -2.58
N PHE A 136 -6.60 40.11 -3.52
CA PHE A 136 -6.28 40.18 -4.94
C PHE A 136 -6.30 41.66 -5.41
N PRO A 137 -5.39 42.06 -6.30
CA PRO A 137 -4.35 41.26 -6.95
C PRO A 137 -3.19 40.91 -5.99
N LEU A 138 -2.77 39.64 -6.03
CA LEU A 138 -1.74 39.10 -5.14
C LEU A 138 -0.43 39.86 -5.29
N THR A 139 0.15 40.28 -4.17
CA THR A 139 1.47 40.90 -4.11
C THR A 139 2.53 39.86 -3.75
N PHE A 140 3.80 40.14 -4.10
CA PHE A 140 4.91 39.24 -3.75
C PHE A 140 5.02 39.01 -2.24
N THR A 141 4.68 40.02 -1.44
CA THR A 141 4.65 39.91 0.03
C THR A 141 3.60 38.93 0.53
N ASP A 142 2.46 38.81 -0.17
CA ASP A 142 1.41 37.84 0.21
C ASP A 142 1.85 36.39 -0.03
N ILE A 143 2.69 36.19 -1.05
CA ILE A 143 3.27 34.88 -1.37
C ILE A 143 4.27 34.45 -0.30
N ASP A 144 5.10 35.38 0.18
CA ASP A 144 6.05 35.10 1.28
C ASP A 144 5.32 34.74 2.57
N VAL A 145 4.24 35.46 2.89
CA VAL A 145 3.38 35.17 4.06
C VAL A 145 2.71 33.78 3.93
N LEU A 146 2.25 33.42 2.73
CA LEU A 146 1.66 32.10 2.47
C LEU A 146 2.68 30.97 2.64
N ILE A 147 3.90 31.15 2.13
CA ILE A 147 4.99 30.18 2.23
C ILE A 147 5.39 29.97 3.71
N GLU A 148 5.52 31.04 4.48
CA GLU A 148 5.84 30.96 5.90
C GLU A 148 4.73 30.30 6.73
N ALA A 149 3.46 30.64 6.45
CA ALA A 149 2.31 29.98 7.08
C ALA A 149 2.30 28.46 6.78
N PHE A 150 2.58 28.07 5.53
CA PHE A 150 2.61 26.67 5.13
C PHE A 150 3.76 25.89 5.78
N LYS A 151 4.94 26.50 5.94
CA LYS A 151 6.08 25.89 6.64
C LYS A 151 5.77 25.63 8.11
N GLN A 152 5.08 26.57 8.77
CA GLN A 152 4.65 26.40 10.16
C GLN A 152 3.60 25.28 10.30
N GLN A 153 2.68 25.16 9.34
CA GLN A 153 1.61 24.16 9.37
C GLN A 153 2.11 22.73 9.07
N GLN A 154 3.14 22.57 8.21
CA GLN A 154 3.76 21.26 7.96
C GLN A 154 4.63 20.75 9.12
N ALA A 155 5.16 21.64 9.97
CA ALA A 155 5.95 21.23 11.14
C ALA A 155 5.09 20.57 12.24
N SER A 156 3.81 20.92 12.33
CA SER A 156 2.84 20.28 13.21
C SER A 156 1.96 19.31 12.41
N GLY A 157 2.44 18.07 12.22
CA GLY A 157 1.70 17.01 11.54
C GLY A 157 0.24 16.94 12.01
N SER A 158 -0.66 17.36 11.11
CA SER A 158 -2.11 17.26 11.19
C SER A 158 -2.69 17.40 12.61
N ARG A 159 -2.85 18.64 13.07
CA ARG A 159 -3.86 18.97 14.07
C ARG A 159 -4.36 20.39 13.81
N TYR A 160 -5.67 20.47 13.67
CA TYR A 160 -6.48 21.67 13.49
C TYR A 160 -5.98 22.82 14.38
N CYS A 161 -5.84 24.01 13.80
CA CYS A 161 -5.70 25.26 14.54
C CYS A 161 -7.03 25.55 15.24
N SER A 162 -7.27 24.95 16.40
CA SER A 162 -8.34 25.34 17.33
C SER A 162 -7.86 26.26 18.45
N ASP A 163 -6.54 26.47 18.60
CA ASP A 163 -5.98 27.03 19.84
C ASP A 163 -5.40 28.45 19.70
N CYS A 164 -5.71 29.16 18.59
CA CYS A 164 -5.39 30.59 18.45
C CYS A 164 -6.63 31.47 18.70
N CYS A 165 -7.23 31.34 19.88
CA CYS A 165 -8.20 32.31 20.41
C CYS A 165 -8.21 32.23 21.94
N MET A 166 -7.20 32.82 22.58
CA MET A 166 -7.27 33.44 23.92
C MET A 166 -6.19 34.52 24.01
#